data_AF-A0A2E5ID11-F1
#
_entry.id   AF-A0A2E5ID11-F1
#
_cell.length_a   1.000
_cell.length_b   1.000
_cell.length_c   1.000
_cell.angle_alpha   90.00
_cell.angle_beta   90.00
_cell.angle_gamma   90.00
#
_symmetry.space_group_name_H-M   'P 1'
#
loop_
_entity.id
_entity.type
_entity.pdbx_description
1 polymer ?
#
loop_
_entity_poly.entity_id
_entity_poly.type
_entity_poly.pdbx_seq_one_letter_code
_entity_poly.pdbx_strand_id
1 'polypeptide(L)'
;MLVESIGRPSMMVNLWASLAYGLVLILAPDLFCDILQAEAVNTAWLRTIGAALLGTNVLGSWLWLKNPGLDMGRVQTTTAGLEAAAMGVSLLLGEFTAENIWMVHASVILALIVTIGLLPTAMVESYNPKTDST
;
A
#
# COMPACT_ATOMS: atom_id res chain seq x y z
N MET A 1 -17.09 12.09 -8.66
CA MET A 1 -16.00 13.10 -8.74
C MET A 1 -14.78 12.70 -7.91
N LEU A 2 -14.94 12.36 -6.62
CA LEU A 2 -13.83 11.98 -5.71
C LEU A 2 -13.03 10.74 -6.14
N VAL A 3 -13.66 9.76 -6.77
CA VAL A 3 -12.94 8.58 -7.32
C VAL A 3 -11.93 9.00 -8.37
N GLU A 4 -12.32 9.87 -9.30
CA GLU A 4 -11.43 10.28 -10.39
C GLU A 4 -10.36 11.25 -9.91
N SER A 5 -10.70 12.17 -8.99
CA SER A 5 -9.75 13.18 -8.51
C SER A 5 -8.83 12.71 -7.38
N ILE A 6 -9.22 11.71 -6.59
CA ILE A 6 -8.45 11.22 -5.43
C ILE A 6 -8.21 9.72 -5.53
N GLY A 7 -9.28 8.91 -5.68
CA GLY A 7 -9.18 7.45 -5.64
C GLY A 7 -8.27 6.84 -6.72
N ARG A 8 -8.40 7.29 -7.98
CA ARG A 8 -7.61 6.82 -9.12
C ARG A 8 -6.13 7.24 -8.99
N PRO A 9 -5.79 8.49 -8.62
CA PRO A 9 -4.44 8.85 -8.23
C PRO A 9 -3.88 8.00 -7.08
N SER A 10 -4.65 7.78 -6.01
CA SER A 10 -4.23 6.94 -4.89
C SER A 10 -3.98 5.49 -5.29
N MET A 11 -4.79 4.93 -6.18
CA MET A 11 -4.57 3.61 -6.79
C MET A 11 -3.27 3.56 -7.60
N MET A 12 -2.95 4.62 -8.35
CA MET A 12 -1.67 4.71 -9.07
C MET A 12 -0.48 4.78 -8.13
N VAL A 13 -0.57 5.60 -7.07
CA VAL A 13 0.50 5.70 -6.06
C VAL A 13 0.68 4.36 -5.36
N ASN A 14 -0.41 3.72 -4.95
CA ASN A 14 -0.36 2.40 -4.32
C ASN A 14 0.30 1.37 -5.24
N LEU A 15 -0.11 1.32 -6.52
CA LEU A 15 0.47 0.44 -7.53
C LEU A 15 1.99 0.63 -7.64
N TRP A 16 2.44 1.85 -7.89
CA TRP A 16 3.85 2.11 -8.16
C TRP A 16 4.72 1.98 -6.91
N ALA A 17 4.24 2.43 -5.75
CA ALA A 17 4.95 2.27 -4.48
C ALA A 17 5.10 0.79 -4.11
N SER A 18 4.01 0.02 -4.19
CA SER A 18 4.04 -1.43 -3.92
C SER A 18 4.84 -2.21 -4.95
N LEU A 19 4.87 -1.76 -6.22
CA LEU A 19 5.74 -2.37 -7.22
C LEU A 19 7.21 -2.16 -6.89
N ALA A 20 7.60 -0.92 -6.58
CA ALA A 20 8.98 -0.59 -6.24
C ALA A 20 9.43 -1.35 -4.97
N TYR A 21 8.66 -1.27 -3.88
CA TYR A 21 8.95 -2.00 -2.65
C TYR A 21 8.92 -3.51 -2.86
N GLY A 22 7.86 -4.02 -3.48
CA GLY A 22 7.66 -5.46 -3.67
C GLY A 22 8.77 -6.12 -4.48
N LEU A 23 9.25 -5.46 -5.54
CA LEU A 23 10.38 -5.94 -6.34
C LEU A 23 11.68 -5.93 -5.55
N VAL A 24 11.97 -4.85 -4.82
CA VAL A 24 13.18 -4.77 -3.98
C VAL A 24 13.16 -5.87 -2.92
N LEU A 25 12.04 -6.05 -2.21
CA LEU A 25 11.91 -7.04 -1.16
C LEU A 25 11.99 -8.49 -1.67
N ILE A 26 11.49 -8.79 -2.88
CA ILE A 26 11.63 -10.12 -3.48
C ILE A 26 13.04 -10.38 -4.01
N LEU A 27 13.57 -9.45 -4.82
CA LEU A 27 14.76 -9.69 -5.63
C LEU A 27 16.05 -9.34 -4.90
N ALA A 28 16.00 -8.34 -4.02
CA ALA A 28 17.17 -7.81 -3.33
C ALA A 28 16.85 -7.44 -1.85
N PRO A 29 16.34 -8.38 -1.03
CA PRO A 29 16.02 -8.10 0.37
C PRO A 29 17.26 -7.71 1.20
N ASP A 30 18.44 -8.22 0.84
CA ASP A 30 19.69 -7.88 1.55
C ASP A 30 20.06 -6.40 1.33
N LEU A 31 19.89 -5.89 0.10
CA LEU A 31 20.05 -4.46 -0.21
C LEU A 31 19.08 -3.60 0.61
N PHE A 32 17.85 -4.07 0.81
CA PHE A 32 16.87 -3.37 1.65
C PHE A 32 17.30 -3.31 3.11
N CYS A 33 17.81 -4.42 3.66
CA CYS A 33 18.40 -4.46 5.00
C CYS A 33 19.59 -3.49 5.12
N ASP A 34 20.50 -3.46 4.14
CA ASP A 34 21.66 -2.57 4.14
C ASP A 34 21.24 -1.09 4.11
N ILE A 35 20.26 -0.74 3.26
CA ILE A 35 19.72 0.62 3.16
C ILE A 35 19.14 1.06 4.50
N LEU A 36 18.35 0.19 5.14
CA LEU A 36 17.74 0.47 6.45
C LEU A 36 18.73 0.35 7.61
N GLN A 37 19.94 -0.16 7.38
CA GLN A 37 20.89 -0.56 8.42
C GLN A 37 20.22 -1.48 9.45
N ALA A 38 19.54 -2.51 8.94
CA ALA A 38 18.78 -3.48 9.73
C ALA A 38 19.46 -4.85 9.71
N GLU A 39 19.32 -5.60 10.81
CA GLU A 39 19.84 -6.96 10.87
C GLU A 39 19.19 -7.87 9.81
N ALA A 40 20.00 -8.65 9.08
CA ALA A 40 19.55 -9.53 8.00
C ALA A 40 18.87 -10.84 8.47
N VAL A 41 18.27 -10.85 9.66
CA VAL A 41 17.75 -12.06 10.33
C VAL A 41 16.49 -12.62 9.64
N ASN A 42 15.82 -11.83 8.76
CA ASN A 42 14.50 -12.17 8.23
C ASN A 42 14.31 -11.95 6.72
N THR A 43 15.34 -12.20 5.91
CA THR A 43 15.26 -12.02 4.44
C THR A 43 14.18 -12.87 3.77
N ALA A 44 13.86 -14.06 4.31
CA ALA A 44 12.74 -14.88 3.84
C ALA A 44 11.37 -14.22 4.09
N TRP A 45 11.21 -13.55 5.24
CA TRP A 45 10.01 -12.79 5.55
C TRP A 45 9.87 -11.57 4.63
N LEU A 46 10.97 -10.85 4.36
CA LEU A 46 10.97 -9.73 3.42
C LEU A 46 10.50 -10.17 2.02
N ARG A 47 10.99 -11.29 1.50
CA ARG A 47 10.50 -11.82 0.21
C ARG A 47 9.02 -12.14 0.22
N THR A 48 8.50 -12.64 1.34
CA THR A 48 7.07 -12.96 1.49
C THR A 48 6.22 -11.67 1.53
N ILE A 49 6.68 -10.64 2.25
CA ILE A 49 6.05 -9.31 2.23
C ILE A 49 6.08 -8.72 0.82
N GLY A 50 7.22 -8.82 0.13
CA GLY A 50 7.33 -8.37 -1.26
C GLY A 50 6.35 -9.08 -2.19
N ALA A 51 6.22 -10.40 -2.06
CA ALA A 51 5.25 -11.18 -2.83
C ALA A 51 3.81 -10.78 -2.54
N ALA A 52 3.48 -10.50 -1.27
CA ALA A 52 2.18 -9.97 -0.89
C ALA A 52 1.94 -8.60 -1.55
N LEU A 53 2.86 -7.64 -1.44
CA LEU A 53 2.74 -6.31 -2.05
C LEU A 53 2.52 -6.39 -3.57
N LEU A 54 3.24 -7.26 -4.27
CA LEU A 54 3.02 -7.47 -5.70
C LEU A 54 1.65 -8.12 -5.98
N GLY A 55 1.31 -9.16 -5.24
CA GLY A 55 0.09 -9.94 -5.48
C GLY A 55 -1.20 -9.20 -5.12
N THR A 56 -1.24 -8.51 -4.00
CA THR A 56 -2.43 -7.81 -3.52
C THR A 56 -2.47 -6.39 -4.05
N ASN A 57 -1.45 -5.57 -3.79
CA ASN A 57 -1.50 -4.16 -4.13
C ASN A 57 -1.22 -3.88 -5.59
N VAL A 58 -0.19 -4.48 -6.20
CA VAL A 58 0.09 -4.19 -7.62
C VAL A 58 -1.00 -4.77 -8.51
N LEU A 59 -1.29 -6.07 -8.40
CA LEU A 59 -2.32 -6.68 -9.24
C LEU A 59 -3.71 -6.10 -8.92
N GLY A 60 -4.05 -5.91 -7.64
CA GLY A 60 -5.33 -5.34 -7.24
C GLY A 60 -5.51 -3.91 -7.70
N SER A 61 -4.50 -3.05 -7.56
CA SER A 61 -4.59 -1.67 -8.09
C SER A 61 -4.66 -1.67 -9.61
N TRP A 62 -3.86 -2.50 -10.30
CA TRP A 62 -3.86 -2.56 -11.77
C TRP A 62 -5.21 -3.00 -12.34
N LEU A 63 -5.77 -4.08 -11.81
CA LEU A 63 -7.06 -4.60 -12.23
C LEU A 63 -8.19 -3.59 -11.95
N TRP A 64 -8.15 -2.90 -10.80
CA TRP A 64 -9.12 -1.86 -10.49
C TRP A 64 -9.00 -0.67 -11.44
N LEU A 65 -7.77 -0.22 -11.74
CA LEU A 65 -7.52 0.89 -12.67
C LEU A 65 -8.01 0.57 -14.10
N LYS A 66 -7.94 -0.71 -14.49
CA LYS A 66 -8.42 -1.21 -15.78
C LYS A 66 -9.95 -1.29 -15.83
N ASN A 67 -10.59 -1.82 -14.79
CA ASN A 67 -12.05 -1.92 -14.69
C ASN A 67 -12.50 -1.66 -13.24
N PRO A 68 -12.78 -0.39 -12.88
CA PRO A 68 -13.12 -0.03 -11.51
C PRO A 68 -14.38 -0.73 -11.02
N GLY A 69 -14.30 -1.34 -9.84
CA GLY A 69 -15.43 -2.03 -9.21
C GLY A 69 -15.42 -1.86 -7.69
N LEU A 70 -16.61 -1.75 -7.10
CA LEU A 70 -16.78 -1.47 -5.67
C LEU A 70 -16.12 -2.52 -4.78
N ASP A 71 -16.42 -3.81 -5.00
CA ASP A 71 -15.88 -4.88 -4.16
C ASP A 71 -14.36 -4.94 -4.24
N MET A 72 -13.83 -4.67 -5.42
CA MET A 72 -12.40 -4.61 -5.65
C MET A 72 -11.75 -3.40 -4.97
N GLY A 73 -12.39 -2.23 -5.02
CA GLY A 73 -11.94 -1.04 -4.29
C GLY A 73 -12.00 -1.22 -2.77
N ARG A 74 -12.99 -1.97 -2.26
CA ARG A 74 -13.05 -2.38 -0.84
C ARG A 74 -11.89 -3.27 -0.46
N VAL A 75 -11.66 -4.35 -1.22
CA VAL A 75 -10.51 -5.24 -0.98
C VAL A 75 -9.22 -4.44 -0.97
N GLN A 76 -9.00 -3.60 -1.98
CA GLN A 76 -7.78 -2.82 -2.11
C GLN A 76 -7.57 -1.82 -0.96
N THR A 77 -8.63 -1.10 -0.59
CA THR A 77 -8.59 -0.15 0.55
C THR A 77 -8.34 -0.89 1.87
N THR A 78 -9.01 -2.01 2.11
CA THR A 78 -8.84 -2.80 3.33
C THR A 78 -7.44 -3.42 3.40
N THR A 79 -6.92 -3.96 2.30
CA THR A 79 -5.57 -4.53 2.28
C THR A 79 -4.52 -3.47 2.56
N ALA A 80 -4.53 -2.34 1.83
CA ALA A 80 -3.59 -1.25 2.07
C ALA A 80 -3.69 -0.71 3.51
N GLY A 81 -4.91 -0.61 4.05
CA GLY A 81 -5.14 -0.16 5.42
C GLY A 81 -4.61 -1.13 6.48
N LEU A 82 -4.79 -2.45 6.29
CA LEU A 82 -4.23 -3.46 7.19
C LEU A 82 -2.70 -3.44 7.18
N GLU A 83 -2.08 -3.29 6.01
CA GLU A 83 -0.63 -3.16 5.90
C GLU A 83 -0.11 -1.88 6.56
N ALA A 84 -0.74 -0.74 6.30
CA ALA A 84 -0.39 0.54 6.93
C ALA A 84 -0.55 0.48 8.46
N ALA A 85 -1.62 -0.14 8.95
CA ALA A 85 -1.85 -0.35 10.38
C ALA A 85 -0.80 -1.27 11.00
N ALA A 86 -0.47 -2.39 10.36
CA ALA A 86 0.55 -3.32 10.83
C ALA A 86 1.91 -2.63 10.93
N MET A 87 2.35 -1.93 9.87
CA MET A 87 3.61 -1.18 9.91
C MET A 87 3.60 -0.06 10.96
N GLY A 88 2.47 0.64 11.11
CA GLY A 88 2.32 1.69 12.11
C GLY A 88 2.41 1.16 13.54
N VAL A 89 1.77 0.02 13.83
CA VAL A 89 1.87 -0.64 15.14
C VAL A 89 3.29 -1.12 15.41
N SER A 90 3.94 -1.79 14.46
CA SER A 90 5.33 -2.23 14.60
C SER A 90 6.29 -1.05 14.84
N LEU A 91 5.99 0.11 14.26
CA LEU A 91 6.77 1.32 14.51
C LEU A 91 6.58 1.84 15.94
N LEU A 92 5.35 1.89 16.44
CA LEU A 92 5.04 2.33 17.81
C LEU A 92 5.62 1.39 18.87
N LEU A 93 5.69 0.09 18.57
CA LEU A 93 6.25 -0.93 19.45
C LEU A 93 7.78 -1.04 19.36
N GLY A 94 8.42 -0.31 18.43
CA GLY A 94 9.88 -0.36 18.25
C GLY A 94 10.38 -1.70 17.69
N GLU A 95 9.57 -2.39 16.90
CA GLU A 95 9.89 -3.73 16.37
C GLU A 95 10.85 -3.69 15.16
N PHE A 96 11.09 -2.52 14.58
CA PHE A 96 12.05 -2.36 13.51
C PHE A 96 13.48 -2.38 14.04
N THR A 97 14.30 -3.30 13.52
CA THR A 97 15.75 -3.37 13.80
C THR A 97 16.57 -2.34 13.00
N ALA A 98 15.90 -1.46 12.24
CA ALA A 98 16.53 -0.48 11.37
C ALA A 98 17.12 0.70 12.15
N GLU A 99 18.42 0.95 11.99
CA GLU A 99 19.05 2.16 12.56
C GLU A 99 18.64 3.43 11.79
N ASN A 100 18.36 3.31 10.48
CA ASN A 100 17.83 4.43 9.69
C ASN A 100 16.29 4.48 9.73
N ILE A 101 15.77 4.81 10.91
CA ILE A 101 14.32 4.81 11.18
C ILE A 101 13.53 5.83 10.32
N TRP A 102 14.20 6.83 9.77
CA TRP A 102 13.55 7.88 8.99
C TRP A 102 12.88 7.33 7.73
N MET A 103 13.52 6.38 7.03
CA MET A 103 12.91 5.73 5.88
C MET A 103 11.68 4.91 6.24
N VAL A 104 11.68 4.28 7.43
CA VAL A 104 10.52 3.56 7.94
C VAL A 104 9.37 4.52 8.22
N HIS A 105 9.63 5.66 8.88
CA HIS A 105 8.63 6.69 9.12
C HIS A 105 8.00 7.22 7.82
N ALA A 106 8.83 7.54 6.83
CA ALA A 106 8.36 8.02 5.54
C ALA A 106 7.45 6.99 4.84
N SER A 107 7.82 5.71 4.91
CA SER A 107 7.03 4.61 4.33
C SER A 107 5.67 4.47 5.01
N VAL A 108 5.63 4.51 6.34
CA VAL A 108 4.39 4.42 7.14
C VAL A 108 3.46 5.60 6.83
N ILE A 109 3.99 6.83 6.82
CA ILE A 109 3.21 8.03 6.52
C ILE A 109 2.62 7.95 5.11
N LEU A 110 3.42 7.54 4.12
CA LEU A 110 2.93 7.36 2.76
C LEU A 110 1.81 6.32 2.69
N ALA A 111 1.98 5.17 3.35
CA ALA A 111 0.97 4.10 3.38
C ALA A 111 -0.36 4.59 3.99
N LEU A 112 -0.29 5.38 5.07
CA LEU A 112 -1.49 5.99 5.68
C LEU A 112 -2.18 6.98 4.75
N ILE A 113 -1.42 7.87 4.11
CA ILE A 113 -1.97 8.85 3.16
C ILE A 113 -2.65 8.15 1.99
N VAL A 114 -1.99 7.13 1.42
CA VAL A 114 -2.53 6.34 0.31
C VAL A 114 -3.81 5.63 0.75
N THR A 115 -3.82 4.99 1.92
CA THR A 115 -5.00 4.31 2.47
C THR A 115 -6.19 5.28 2.59
N ILE A 116 -5.98 6.48 3.13
CA ILE A 116 -7.03 7.50 3.25
C ILE A 116 -7.53 7.90 1.85
N GLY A 117 -6.61 8.12 0.91
CA GLY A 117 -6.95 8.46 -0.48
C GLY A 117 -7.68 7.35 -1.24
N LEU A 118 -7.56 6.09 -0.80
CA LEU A 118 -8.31 4.96 -1.36
C LEU A 118 -9.76 4.87 -0.85
N LEU A 119 -10.11 5.50 0.28
CA LEU A 119 -11.47 5.44 0.85
C LEU A 119 -12.59 5.70 -0.15
N PRO A 120 -12.51 6.70 -1.07
CA PRO A 120 -13.55 6.89 -2.08
C PRO A 120 -13.76 5.65 -2.95
N THR A 121 -12.73 4.84 -3.22
CA THR A 121 -12.86 3.63 -4.05
C THR A 121 -13.64 2.51 -3.36
N ALA A 122 -13.85 2.59 -2.04
CA ALA A 122 -14.58 1.59 -1.25
C ALA A 122 -16.04 2.00 -0.91
N MET A 123 -16.44 3.21 -1.29
CA MET A 123 -17.77 3.78 -1.04
C MET A 123 -18.74 3.45 -2.17
N VAL A 124 -20.02 3.20 -1.87
CA VAL A 124 -21.03 2.83 -2.88
C VAL A 124 -21.36 4.02 -3.77
N GLU A 125 -21.42 5.20 -3.14
CA GLU A 125 -21.73 6.52 -3.72
C GLU A 125 -20.80 6.86 -4.88
N SER A 126 -19.58 6.33 -4.83
CA SER A 126 -18.55 6.48 -5.84
C SER A 126 -18.80 5.76 -7.16
N TYR A 127 -19.73 4.79 -7.18
CA TYR A 127 -20.07 3.98 -8.37
C TYR A 127 -21.52 4.19 -8.83
N ASN A 128 -22.32 4.96 -8.08
CA ASN A 128 -23.70 5.29 -8.45
C ASN A 128 -23.76 6.67 -9.11
N PRO A 129 -24.03 6.77 -10.42
CA PRO A 129 -24.09 8.05 -11.14
C PRO A 129 -25.35 8.90 -10.85
N LYS A 130 -26.15 8.57 -9.84
CA LYS A 130 -27.44 9.24 -9.54
C LYS A 130 -27.47 9.82 -8.13
N THR A 131 -26.81 10.95 -7.91
CA THR A 131 -27.13 11.86 -6.78
C THR A 131 -26.67 13.31 -6.99
N ASP A 132 -26.36 13.76 -8.21
CA ASP A 132 -25.98 15.16 -8.48
C ASP A 132 -26.97 15.85 -9.45
N SER A 133 -28.25 15.51 -9.38
CA SER A 133 -29.31 16.22 -10.14
C SER A 133 -30.57 16.41 -9.29
N THR A 134 -30.45 17.25 -8.27
CA THR A 134 -31.57 18.00 -7.65
C THR A 134 -31.02 19.26 -7.05
#